data_AF-A0A7X6X836-F1
#
_entry.id   AF-A0A7X6X836-F1
#
_cell.length_a   1.000
_cell.length_b   1.000
_cell.length_c   1.000
_cell.angle_alpha   90.00
_cell.angle_beta   90.00
_cell.angle_gamma   90.00
#
_symmetry.space_group_name_H-M   'P 1'
#
loop_
_entity.id
_entity.type
_entity.pdbx_description
1 polymer ?
#
loop_
_entity_poly.entity_id
_entity_poly.type
_entity_poly.pdbx_seq_one_letter_code
_entity_poly.pdbx_strand_id
1 'polypeptide(L)'
;NGGAMQQNLIPELTDLVLDDDNISFSHSRRIGGANQFGPLAWTATSLVGQMGGIPLKLPVDDPNAFNADNGEYLPGATMIGDILKEEGYYLEMLMGSCSSFASRDDLYRMHGGFVMTDYRNLALNGYIPIIDGMYEFDFWGINDERLFEIARERLSEIALQDQPFFVSILTVDTHFPEGYQYEDRERLHESNYTNSIMWSDRDIVEFVEWCQEQSFAENTTIILIGDHLSMDKTFFADIPEGYQRRIYNVIINSAPDLSEERQYQRLYTVMDLYPTTLAAMGVKIEGDRLAYGTNLYSDQATLYEIMGETGLAEMLDSPSSFYNDKFLYNVETSNDNKNAGTQP
;
A
#
# COMPACT_ATOMS: atom_id res chain seq x y z
N ASN A 1 -10.40 2.95 -21.21
CA ASN A 1 -9.85 3.29 -19.88
C ASN A 1 -8.75 2.32 -19.44
N GLY A 2 -7.81 1.90 -20.31
CA GLY A 2 -6.64 1.09 -19.90
C GLY A 2 -6.86 -0.39 -19.50
N GLY A 3 -8.05 -0.76 -19.03
CA GLY A 3 -8.43 -2.14 -18.65
C GLY A 3 -8.55 -3.15 -19.80
N ALA A 4 -8.47 -4.45 -19.47
CA ALA A 4 -8.63 -5.57 -20.42
C ALA A 4 -10.01 -6.23 -20.41
N MET A 5 -10.82 -6.02 -19.38
CA MET A 5 -12.16 -6.59 -19.29
C MET A 5 -13.16 -5.74 -20.08
N GLN A 6 -14.23 -6.38 -20.59
CA GLN A 6 -15.29 -5.65 -21.30
C GLN A 6 -16.09 -4.74 -20.35
N GLN A 7 -16.33 -5.19 -19.14
CA GLN A 7 -16.98 -4.41 -18.08
C GLN A 7 -15.91 -3.73 -17.22
N ASN A 8 -16.11 -2.44 -16.94
CA ASN A 8 -15.35 -1.76 -15.89
C ASN A 8 -15.94 -2.15 -14.53
N LEU A 9 -15.16 -2.82 -13.70
CA LEU A 9 -15.58 -3.23 -12.35
C LEU A 9 -15.30 -2.18 -11.28
N ILE A 10 -14.55 -1.14 -11.63
CA ILE A 10 -14.17 -0.04 -10.73
C ILE A 10 -14.48 1.34 -11.37
N PRO A 11 -15.73 1.59 -11.82
CA PRO A 11 -16.08 2.84 -12.50
C PRO A 11 -15.80 4.10 -11.67
N GLU A 12 -16.09 4.12 -10.38
CA GLU A 12 -15.94 5.34 -9.56
C GLU A 12 -14.45 5.65 -9.34
N LEU A 13 -13.62 4.64 -9.03
CA LEU A 13 -12.17 4.78 -8.94
C LEU A 13 -11.54 5.14 -10.30
N THR A 14 -12.17 4.73 -11.41
CA THR A 14 -11.75 5.13 -12.76
C THR A 14 -11.97 6.62 -12.98
N ASP A 15 -13.10 7.15 -12.50
CA ASP A 15 -13.42 8.57 -12.64
C ASP A 15 -12.48 9.44 -11.79
N LEU A 16 -12.05 8.98 -10.61
CA LEU A 16 -10.99 9.66 -9.84
C LEU A 16 -9.68 9.82 -10.62
N VAL A 17 -9.28 8.82 -11.42
CA VAL A 17 -8.07 8.90 -12.25
C VAL A 17 -8.26 9.81 -13.47
N LEU A 18 -9.49 9.97 -13.94
CA LEU A 18 -9.81 10.80 -15.11
C LEU A 18 -10.06 12.27 -14.74
N ASP A 19 -10.13 12.59 -13.46
CA ASP A 19 -10.19 13.97 -12.97
C ASP A 19 -8.83 14.66 -13.17
N ASP A 20 -8.84 15.79 -13.87
CA ASP A 20 -7.64 16.57 -14.20
C ASP A 20 -6.97 17.21 -12.97
N ASP A 21 -7.69 17.34 -11.85
CA ASP A 21 -7.15 17.85 -10.58
C ASP A 21 -6.38 16.77 -9.79
N ASN A 22 -6.49 15.50 -10.19
CA ASN A 22 -5.81 14.37 -9.56
C ASN A 22 -4.55 13.94 -10.32
N ILE A 23 -3.61 13.30 -9.62
CA ILE A 23 -2.38 12.76 -10.20
C ILE A 23 -2.45 11.23 -10.21
N SER A 24 -2.20 10.62 -11.37
CA SER A 24 -2.08 9.16 -11.50
C SER A 24 -0.95 8.77 -12.46
N PHE A 25 0.02 8.02 -11.96
CA PHE A 25 1.15 7.58 -12.77
C PHE A 25 0.81 6.32 -13.56
N SER A 26 1.14 6.29 -14.86
CA SER A 26 0.86 5.12 -15.70
C SER A 26 2.03 4.77 -16.61
N HIS A 27 2.25 3.46 -16.78
CA HIS A 27 3.16 2.88 -17.78
C HIS A 27 2.74 3.09 -19.24
N SER A 28 1.55 3.64 -19.52
CA SER A 28 1.05 3.85 -20.88
C SER A 28 0.32 5.20 -21.00
N ARG A 29 -0.13 5.57 -22.21
CA ARG A 29 -1.02 6.75 -22.44
C ARG A 29 -2.49 6.48 -22.12
N ARG A 30 -2.75 5.49 -21.28
CA ARG A 30 -4.06 5.12 -20.76
C ARG A 30 -3.88 4.85 -19.28
N ILE A 31 -4.99 4.80 -18.53
CA ILE A 31 -4.99 4.35 -17.14
C ILE A 31 -4.18 3.07 -16.97
N GLY A 32 -3.36 3.03 -15.93
CA GLY A 32 -2.44 1.95 -15.62
C GLY A 32 -1.90 2.14 -14.21
N GLY A 33 -0.66 1.70 -13.99
CA GLY A 33 0.00 1.96 -12.71
C GLY A 33 1.28 1.14 -12.55
N ALA A 34 1.63 0.83 -11.29
CA ALA A 34 2.87 0.13 -10.96
C ALA A 34 2.89 -1.31 -11.49
N ASN A 35 4.09 -1.79 -11.80
CA ASN A 35 4.34 -3.19 -12.12
C ASN A 35 4.64 -3.99 -10.85
N GLN A 36 4.13 -5.23 -10.81
CA GLN A 36 4.35 -6.14 -9.69
C GLN A 36 5.58 -7.03 -9.94
N PHE A 37 6.43 -7.17 -8.93
CA PHE A 37 7.54 -8.12 -8.87
C PHE A 37 7.36 -9.06 -7.67
N GLY A 38 7.94 -10.26 -7.72
CA GLY A 38 7.71 -11.33 -6.74
C GLY A 38 7.90 -10.90 -5.28
N PRO A 39 9.04 -10.28 -4.91
CA PRO A 39 9.28 -9.78 -3.54
C PRO A 39 8.43 -8.58 -3.10
N LEU A 40 7.42 -8.18 -3.89
CA LEU A 40 6.48 -7.08 -3.68
C LEU A 40 5.01 -7.51 -3.96
N ALA A 41 4.76 -8.81 -4.12
CA ALA A 41 3.56 -9.35 -4.75
C ALA A 41 2.42 -9.74 -3.79
N TRP A 42 2.52 -9.40 -2.51
CA TRP A 42 1.47 -9.66 -1.51
C TRP A 42 1.47 -8.60 -0.41
N THR A 43 0.37 -8.47 0.33
CA THR A 43 0.09 -7.29 1.17
C THR A 43 1.27 -6.81 2.02
N ALA A 44 1.88 -7.64 2.87
CA ALA A 44 2.97 -7.14 3.72
C ALA A 44 4.24 -6.77 2.93
N THR A 45 4.60 -7.52 1.87
CA THR A 45 5.73 -7.11 1.00
C THR A 45 5.48 -5.78 0.31
N SER A 46 4.24 -5.53 -0.11
CA SER A 46 3.86 -4.28 -0.75
C SER A 46 3.89 -3.13 0.25
N LEU A 47 3.36 -3.32 1.46
CA LEU A 47 3.44 -2.30 2.51
C LEU A 47 4.88 -1.93 2.86
N VAL A 48 5.80 -2.90 2.95
CA VAL A 48 7.23 -2.62 3.13
C VAL A 48 7.80 -1.85 1.94
N GLY A 49 7.44 -2.24 0.72
CA GLY A 49 7.83 -1.51 -0.49
C GLY A 49 7.37 -0.06 -0.48
N GLN A 50 6.09 0.18 -0.18
CA GLN A 50 5.47 1.50 -0.16
C GLN A 50 5.97 2.37 1.00
N MET A 51 6.24 1.78 2.17
CA MET A 51 6.64 2.52 3.37
C MET A 51 8.16 2.75 3.44
N GLY A 52 8.97 1.86 2.87
CA GLY A 52 10.43 1.89 3.02
C GLY A 52 11.22 1.83 1.73
N GLY A 53 10.58 1.69 0.57
CA GLY A 53 11.26 1.64 -0.73
C GLY A 53 12.20 0.45 -0.89
N ILE A 54 11.95 -0.66 -0.17
CA ILE A 54 12.76 -1.88 -0.21
C ILE A 54 11.86 -3.11 -0.39
N PRO A 55 12.34 -4.18 -1.08
CA PRO A 55 11.61 -5.43 -1.15
C PRO A 55 11.65 -6.14 0.19
N LEU A 56 10.62 -6.92 0.51
CA LEU A 56 10.63 -7.79 1.68
C LEU A 56 11.10 -9.19 1.27
N LYS A 57 12.41 -9.45 1.43
CA LYS A 57 13.00 -10.75 1.12
C LYS A 57 13.02 -11.64 2.37
N LEU A 58 12.09 -12.59 2.42
CA LEU A 58 12.04 -13.61 3.47
C LEU A 58 13.01 -14.77 3.20
N PRO A 59 13.67 -15.35 4.22
CA PRO A 59 14.26 -16.67 4.10
C PRO A 59 13.17 -17.68 3.70
N VAL A 60 13.43 -18.49 2.68
CA VAL A 60 12.45 -19.34 1.95
C VAL A 60 11.71 -20.35 2.85
N ASP A 61 12.21 -20.64 4.05
CA ASP A 61 11.75 -21.76 4.86
C ASP A 61 10.74 -21.42 5.97
N ASP A 62 10.37 -20.15 6.16
CA ASP A 62 9.37 -19.79 7.17
C ASP A 62 8.51 -18.56 6.75
N PRO A 63 7.22 -18.77 6.37
CA PRO A 63 6.30 -17.68 6.05
C PRO A 63 5.90 -16.83 7.27
N ASN A 64 6.25 -17.26 8.49
CA ASN A 64 6.19 -16.48 9.73
C ASN A 64 7.59 -16.03 10.20
N ALA A 65 8.63 -16.06 9.35
CA ALA A 65 10.01 -15.73 9.76
C ALA A 65 10.19 -14.30 10.30
N PHE A 66 9.19 -13.43 10.15
CA PHE A 66 9.03 -12.25 10.99
C PHE A 66 8.37 -12.62 12.32
N ASN A 67 8.89 -13.62 13.03
CA ASN A 67 8.68 -13.62 14.45
C ASN A 67 9.76 -12.69 14.99
N ALA A 68 9.40 -11.42 15.18
CA ALA A 68 10.24 -10.42 15.85
C ALA A 68 10.41 -10.77 17.35
N ASP A 69 10.73 -12.03 17.65
CA ASP A 69 11.03 -12.54 18.99
C ASP A 69 12.23 -11.82 19.61
N ASN A 70 13.10 -11.22 18.77
CA ASN A 70 14.17 -10.31 19.18
C ASN A 70 13.72 -8.84 19.33
N GLY A 71 12.49 -8.51 18.98
CA GLY A 71 11.91 -7.17 19.06
C GLY A 71 12.29 -6.22 17.92
N GLU A 72 12.74 -6.74 16.77
CA GLU A 72 13.18 -5.93 15.63
C GLU A 72 12.51 -6.35 14.31
N TYR A 73 12.17 -5.37 13.48
CA TYR A 73 11.61 -5.54 12.14
C TYR A 73 12.34 -4.56 11.23
N LEU A 74 13.13 -5.09 10.27
CA LEU A 74 13.96 -4.30 9.36
C LEU A 74 14.70 -3.12 10.04
N PRO A 75 15.46 -3.37 11.13
CA PRO A 75 15.97 -2.33 12.04
C PRO A 75 16.98 -1.35 11.43
N GLY A 76 17.43 -1.57 10.19
CA GLY A 76 18.29 -0.62 9.47
C GLY A 76 17.59 0.11 8.32
N ALA A 77 16.29 -0.13 8.14
CA ALA A 77 15.46 0.67 7.24
C ALA A 77 14.89 1.89 7.99
N THR A 78 14.85 3.02 7.30
CA THR A 78 14.06 4.19 7.71
C THR A 78 12.85 4.26 6.80
N MET A 79 11.65 4.29 7.39
CA MET A 79 10.38 4.28 6.66
C MET A 79 9.59 5.58 6.85
N ILE A 80 8.51 5.77 6.07
CA ILE A 80 7.60 6.93 6.19
C ILE A 80 7.21 7.17 7.65
N GLY A 81 6.86 6.10 8.36
CA GLY A 81 6.48 6.15 9.77
C GLY A 81 7.54 6.82 10.66
N ASP A 82 8.81 6.45 10.48
CA ASP A 82 9.92 7.01 11.27
C ASP A 82 10.08 8.50 11.00
N ILE A 83 10.11 8.87 9.71
CA ILE A 83 10.25 10.25 9.25
C ILE A 83 9.13 11.12 9.81
N LEU A 84 7.88 10.69 9.65
CA LEU A 84 6.71 11.47 10.07
C LEU A 84 6.61 11.57 11.59
N LYS A 85 6.99 10.51 12.32
CA LYS A 85 7.05 10.56 13.79
C LYS A 85 8.06 11.60 14.27
N GLU A 86 9.24 11.66 13.66
CA GLU A 86 10.27 12.66 14.00
C GLU A 86 9.77 14.09 13.74
N GLU A 87 8.96 14.28 12.71
CA GLU A 87 8.29 15.56 12.39
C GLU A 87 7.00 15.81 13.21
N GLY A 88 6.70 14.98 14.20
CA GLY A 88 5.63 15.21 15.17
C GLY A 88 4.22 14.82 14.71
N TYR A 89 4.11 14.00 13.65
CA TYR A 89 2.82 13.50 13.16
C TYR A 89 2.19 12.51 14.13
N TYR A 90 0.87 12.59 14.25
CA TYR A 90 0.05 11.50 14.76
C TYR A 90 -0.07 10.39 13.70
N LEU A 91 0.25 9.15 14.08
CA LEU A 91 0.30 8.02 13.15
C LEU A 91 -0.71 6.95 13.58
N GLU A 92 -1.60 6.55 12.68
CA GLU A 92 -2.56 5.47 12.95
C GLU A 92 -2.75 4.55 11.75
N MET A 93 -2.85 3.27 12.04
CA MET A 93 -3.14 2.22 11.07
C MET A 93 -4.48 1.58 11.42
N LEU A 94 -5.45 1.71 10.51
CA LEU A 94 -6.76 1.10 10.62
C LEU A 94 -6.84 -0.12 9.70
N MET A 95 -7.29 -1.24 10.26
CA MET A 95 -7.56 -2.44 9.48
C MET A 95 -8.66 -3.25 10.14
N GLY A 96 -9.57 -3.82 9.34
CA GLY A 96 -10.61 -4.68 9.87
C GLY A 96 -10.10 -6.05 10.35
N SER A 97 -8.89 -6.45 9.91
CA SER A 97 -8.31 -7.77 10.12
C SER A 97 -7.26 -7.83 11.23
N CYS A 98 -6.74 -9.04 11.51
CA CYS A 98 -5.70 -9.28 12.51
C CYS A 98 -4.34 -8.68 12.11
N SER A 99 -3.86 -7.68 12.86
CA SER A 99 -2.60 -7.00 12.53
C SER A 99 -1.36 -7.89 12.64
N SER A 100 -1.37 -8.90 13.51
CA SER A 100 -0.25 -9.85 13.64
C SER A 100 -0.16 -10.84 12.49
N PHE A 101 -1.19 -10.92 11.63
CA PHE A 101 -1.08 -11.72 10.42
C PHE A 101 -0.03 -11.10 9.49
N ALA A 102 0.98 -11.91 9.16
CA ALA A 102 2.17 -11.52 8.39
C ALA A 102 2.96 -10.33 8.98
N SER A 103 2.94 -10.21 10.31
CA SER A 103 3.74 -9.24 11.07
C SER A 103 3.56 -7.80 10.62
N ARG A 104 2.33 -7.44 10.22
CA ARG A 104 2.00 -6.06 9.84
C ARG A 104 2.06 -5.14 11.07
N ASP A 105 1.67 -5.63 12.24
CA ASP A 105 1.85 -4.89 13.49
C ASP A 105 3.31 -4.59 13.80
N ASP A 106 4.24 -5.52 13.57
CA ASP A 106 5.66 -5.27 13.75
C ASP A 106 6.15 -4.12 12.86
N LEU A 107 5.78 -4.13 11.57
CA LEU A 107 6.08 -3.03 10.63
C LEU A 107 5.64 -1.67 11.21
N TYR A 108 4.35 -1.51 11.53
CA TYR A 108 3.81 -0.21 11.95
C TYR A 108 4.23 0.17 13.39
N ARG A 109 4.43 -0.80 14.28
CA ARG A 109 4.88 -0.51 15.65
C ARG A 109 6.35 -0.16 15.72
N MET A 110 7.19 -0.83 14.94
CA MET A 110 8.64 -0.65 14.97
C MET A 110 9.08 0.51 14.07
N HIS A 111 8.32 0.82 13.01
CA HIS A 111 8.54 2.00 12.17
C HIS A 111 7.46 3.07 12.39
N GLY A 112 7.78 4.09 13.17
CA GLY A 112 6.85 5.18 13.52
C GLY A 112 6.01 4.93 14.79
N GLY A 113 5.76 3.69 15.20
CA GLY A 113 5.00 3.39 16.42
C GLY A 113 3.55 3.84 16.33
N PHE A 114 2.89 3.44 15.24
CA PHE A 114 1.51 3.78 14.94
C PHE A 114 0.57 3.27 16.03
N VAL A 115 -0.51 4.03 16.25
CA VAL A 115 -1.70 3.50 16.93
C VAL A 115 -2.30 2.42 16.01
N MET A 116 -2.55 1.24 16.57
CA MET A 116 -3.13 0.13 15.83
C MET A 116 -4.62 0.01 16.16
N THR A 117 -5.46 0.24 15.15
CA THR A 117 -6.91 0.01 15.18
C THR A 117 -7.19 -1.24 14.35
N ASP A 118 -6.85 -2.40 14.94
CA ASP A 118 -7.04 -3.74 14.39
C ASP A 118 -8.26 -4.43 15.02
N TYR A 119 -8.63 -5.62 14.54
CA TYR A 119 -9.78 -6.36 15.09
C TYR A 119 -9.74 -6.58 16.62
N ARG A 120 -8.55 -6.66 17.26
CA ARG A 120 -8.45 -6.78 18.72
C ARG A 120 -8.83 -5.47 19.39
N ASN A 121 -8.30 -4.35 18.91
CA ASN A 121 -8.69 -3.02 19.37
C ASN A 121 -10.19 -2.80 19.16
N LEU A 122 -10.72 -3.14 17.97
CA LEU A 122 -12.13 -3.01 17.62
C LEU A 122 -13.02 -3.84 18.55
N ALA A 123 -12.63 -5.07 18.88
CA ALA A 123 -13.34 -5.90 19.84
C ALA A 123 -13.34 -5.31 21.26
N LEU A 124 -12.20 -4.81 21.73
CA LEU A 124 -12.08 -4.16 23.04
C LEU A 124 -12.94 -2.88 23.15
N ASN A 125 -13.20 -2.22 22.02
CA ASN A 125 -14.06 -1.05 21.92
C ASN A 125 -15.52 -1.39 21.54
N GLY A 126 -15.88 -2.67 21.46
CA GLY A 126 -17.27 -3.11 21.27
C GLY A 126 -17.76 -3.14 19.82
N TYR A 127 -16.90 -2.89 18.83
CA TYR A 127 -17.24 -3.01 17.41
C TYR A 127 -17.32 -4.47 16.94
N ILE A 128 -16.59 -5.37 17.61
CA ILE A 128 -16.63 -6.81 17.36
C ILE A 128 -17.09 -7.53 18.63
N PRO A 129 -18.18 -8.32 18.59
CA PRO A 129 -18.64 -9.08 19.75
C PRO A 129 -17.58 -10.09 20.24
N ILE A 130 -17.49 -10.24 21.56
CA ILE A 130 -16.71 -11.30 22.19
C ILE A 130 -17.69 -12.28 22.84
N ILE A 131 -17.81 -13.49 22.29
CA ILE A 131 -18.69 -14.55 22.79
C ILE A 131 -17.82 -15.72 23.24
N ASP A 132 -17.98 -16.16 24.48
CA ASP A 132 -17.21 -17.26 25.08
C ASP A 132 -15.68 -17.12 24.96
N GLY A 133 -15.18 -15.87 24.96
CA GLY A 133 -13.75 -15.56 24.84
C GLY A 133 -13.20 -15.58 23.41
N MET A 134 -14.07 -15.75 22.41
CA MET A 134 -13.74 -15.71 20.99
C MET A 134 -14.29 -14.42 20.37
N TYR A 135 -13.52 -13.87 19.44
CA TYR A 135 -13.97 -12.75 18.61
C TYR A 135 -14.90 -13.28 17.53
N GLU A 136 -16.11 -12.73 17.43
CA GLU A 136 -17.12 -13.16 16.47
C GLU A 136 -17.16 -12.20 15.28
N PHE A 137 -16.67 -12.69 14.14
CA PHE A 137 -16.67 -11.97 12.87
C PHE A 137 -16.63 -12.97 11.71
N ASP A 138 -17.03 -12.51 10.53
CA ASP A 138 -16.97 -13.30 9.30
C ASP A 138 -15.71 -12.98 8.48
N PHE A 139 -15.32 -13.90 7.60
CA PHE A 139 -14.25 -13.69 6.61
C PHE A 139 -12.88 -13.39 7.24
N TRP A 140 -12.42 -12.13 7.23
CA TRP A 140 -11.10 -11.70 7.73
C TRP A 140 -11.16 -10.77 8.95
N GLY A 141 -12.36 -10.39 9.39
CA GLY A 141 -12.55 -9.35 10.40
C GLY A 141 -13.84 -8.57 10.15
N ILE A 142 -13.83 -7.26 10.37
CA ILE A 142 -14.93 -6.40 9.89
C ILE A 142 -14.78 -6.11 8.40
N ASN A 143 -15.91 -5.91 7.72
CA ASN A 143 -15.95 -5.51 6.32
C ASN A 143 -15.52 -4.04 6.12
N ASP A 144 -15.29 -3.66 4.86
CA ASP A 144 -14.74 -2.35 4.52
C ASP A 144 -15.73 -1.21 4.79
N GLU A 145 -17.05 -1.43 4.66
CA GLU A 145 -18.08 -0.46 5.06
C GLU A 145 -17.92 -0.04 6.53
N ARG A 146 -17.86 -1.02 7.44
CA ARG A 146 -17.64 -0.77 8.87
C ARG A 146 -16.28 -0.14 9.13
N LEU A 147 -15.25 -0.57 8.40
CA LEU A 147 -13.91 0.02 8.51
C LEU A 147 -13.93 1.51 8.16
N PHE A 148 -14.64 1.90 7.10
CA PHE A 148 -14.78 3.30 6.71
C PHE A 148 -15.64 4.10 7.68
N GLU A 149 -16.71 3.53 8.25
CA GLU A 149 -17.46 4.18 9.34
C GLU A 149 -16.53 4.53 10.52
N ILE A 150 -15.73 3.57 10.96
CA ILE A 150 -14.74 3.78 12.04
C ILE A 150 -13.67 4.80 11.59
N ALA A 151 -13.20 4.73 10.35
CA ALA A 151 -12.23 5.70 9.84
C ALA A 151 -12.77 7.13 9.86
N ARG A 152 -14.06 7.34 9.55
CA ARG A 152 -14.73 8.65 9.64
C ARG A 152 -14.75 9.16 11.08
N GLU A 153 -15.09 8.30 12.05
CA GLU A 153 -15.06 8.63 13.48
C GLU A 153 -13.64 9.02 13.92
N ARG A 154 -12.66 8.17 13.62
CA ARG A 154 -11.26 8.39 14.00
C ARG A 154 -10.68 9.66 13.38
N LEU A 155 -10.86 9.88 12.08
CA LEU A 155 -10.38 11.10 11.42
C LEU A 155 -11.06 12.37 11.97
N SER A 156 -12.35 12.29 12.31
CA SER A 156 -13.06 13.41 12.95
C SER A 156 -12.46 13.76 14.32
N GLU A 157 -11.98 12.78 15.07
CA GLU A 157 -11.30 13.00 16.36
C GLU A 157 -9.86 13.47 16.19
N ILE A 158 -9.11 12.87 15.26
CA ILE A 158 -7.70 13.17 14.98
C ILE A 158 -7.56 14.59 14.44
N ALA A 159 -8.43 15.01 13.52
CA ALA A 159 -8.37 16.32 12.89
C ALA A 159 -8.69 17.49 13.85
N LEU A 160 -9.22 17.22 15.05
CA LEU A 160 -9.40 18.23 16.10
C LEU A 160 -8.12 18.49 16.90
N GLN A 161 -7.09 17.66 16.74
CA GLN A 161 -5.81 17.82 17.41
C GLN A 161 -4.94 18.84 16.67
N ASP A 162 -4.02 19.49 17.38
CA ASP A 162 -3.08 20.45 16.79
C ASP A 162 -1.96 19.79 15.96
N GLN A 163 -1.82 18.46 16.04
CA GLN A 163 -0.77 17.71 15.35
C GLN A 163 -1.17 17.37 13.91
N PRO A 164 -0.23 17.39 12.94
CA PRO A 164 -0.50 16.80 11.64
C PRO A 164 -0.68 15.29 11.79
N PHE A 165 -1.38 14.65 10.86
CA PHE A 165 -1.66 13.22 10.93
C PHE A 165 -1.25 12.47 9.66
N PHE A 166 -0.95 11.20 9.82
CA PHE A 166 -0.85 10.23 8.75
C PHE A 166 -1.64 8.98 9.16
N VAL A 167 -2.71 8.73 8.43
CA VAL A 167 -3.64 7.63 8.69
C VAL A 167 -3.60 6.69 7.51
N SER A 168 -3.20 5.44 7.76
CA SER A 168 -3.19 4.36 6.77
C SER A 168 -4.38 3.45 7.02
N ILE A 169 -5.14 3.13 5.95
CA ILE A 169 -6.33 2.27 6.02
C ILE A 169 -6.12 1.09 5.08
N LEU A 170 -6.29 -0.13 5.56
CA LEU A 170 -6.15 -1.35 4.77
C LEU A 170 -7.46 -2.10 4.66
N THR A 171 -8.03 -2.04 3.46
CA THR A 171 -9.25 -2.75 3.05
C THR A 171 -9.00 -4.26 2.88
N VAL A 172 -10.05 -5.08 2.96
CA VAL A 172 -9.94 -6.54 2.88
C VAL A 172 -11.04 -7.22 2.07
N ASP A 173 -12.13 -6.55 1.72
CA ASP A 173 -13.30 -7.23 1.14
C ASP A 173 -13.02 -7.85 -0.22
N THR A 174 -12.01 -7.36 -0.96
CA THR A 174 -11.61 -7.91 -2.26
C THR A 174 -10.60 -9.07 -2.14
N HIS A 175 -10.38 -9.61 -0.93
CA HIS A 175 -9.48 -10.73 -0.73
C HIS A 175 -9.97 -12.01 -1.43
N PHE A 176 -9.06 -12.68 -2.14
CA PHE A 176 -9.36 -13.92 -2.88
C PHE A 176 -9.76 -15.08 -1.93
N PRO A 177 -10.46 -16.12 -2.40
CA PRO A 177 -10.96 -16.33 -3.77
C PRO A 177 -12.31 -15.67 -4.07
N GLU A 178 -13.18 -15.49 -3.08
CA GLU A 178 -14.58 -15.08 -3.34
C GLU A 178 -14.88 -13.63 -2.98
N GLY A 179 -14.00 -12.96 -2.22
CA GLY A 179 -14.30 -11.66 -1.63
C GLY A 179 -15.39 -11.73 -0.56
N TYR A 180 -15.60 -10.62 0.14
CA TYR A 180 -16.67 -10.47 1.11
C TYR A 180 -18.01 -10.25 0.39
N GLN A 181 -19.03 -11.00 0.82
CA GLN A 181 -20.39 -10.86 0.33
C GLN A 181 -21.27 -10.28 1.43
N TYR A 182 -21.66 -9.03 1.24
CA TYR A 182 -22.63 -8.35 2.08
C TYR A 182 -23.99 -9.07 2.06
N GLU A 183 -24.59 -9.29 3.23
CA GLU A 183 -25.89 -9.94 3.37
C GLU A 183 -27.06 -8.97 3.12
N ASP A 184 -26.85 -7.68 3.40
CA ASP A 184 -27.84 -6.62 3.39
C ASP A 184 -27.73 -5.67 2.19
N ARG A 185 -26.75 -5.90 1.31
CA ARG A 185 -26.58 -5.15 0.06
C ARG A 185 -27.11 -5.93 -1.15
N GLU A 186 -27.47 -5.19 -2.19
CA GLU A 186 -27.86 -5.79 -3.46
C GLU A 186 -26.71 -6.60 -4.06
N ARG A 187 -27.04 -7.81 -4.53
CA ARG A 187 -26.13 -8.63 -5.33
C ARG A 187 -26.23 -8.21 -6.80
N LEU A 188 -25.22 -7.49 -7.28
CA LEU A 188 -25.17 -6.92 -8.64
C LEU A 188 -24.87 -7.98 -9.71
N HIS A 189 -24.11 -9.02 -9.34
CA HIS A 189 -23.64 -10.08 -10.24
C HIS A 189 -23.71 -11.48 -9.60
N GLU A 190 -23.68 -12.52 -10.43
CA GLU A 190 -23.63 -13.90 -9.94
C GLU A 190 -22.31 -14.25 -9.22
N SER A 191 -21.21 -13.55 -9.48
CA SER A 191 -19.93 -13.78 -8.79
C SER A 191 -19.83 -12.93 -7.52
N ASN A 192 -19.57 -13.57 -6.38
CA ASN A 192 -19.29 -12.85 -5.12
C ASN A 192 -18.06 -11.94 -5.30
N TYR A 193 -17.03 -12.43 -6.00
CA TYR A 193 -15.80 -11.66 -6.22
C TYR A 193 -16.06 -10.40 -7.04
N THR A 194 -16.85 -10.48 -8.12
CA THR A 194 -17.28 -9.30 -8.87
C THR A 194 -18.02 -8.30 -7.99
N ASN A 195 -18.95 -8.76 -7.13
CA ASN A 195 -19.68 -7.88 -6.22
C ASN A 195 -18.75 -7.21 -5.21
N SER A 196 -17.79 -7.94 -4.65
CA SER A 196 -16.83 -7.38 -3.68
C SER A 196 -16.00 -6.25 -4.28
N ILE A 197 -15.55 -6.40 -5.54
CA ILE A 197 -14.79 -5.37 -6.26
C ILE A 197 -15.66 -4.13 -6.49
N MET A 198 -16.90 -4.31 -6.95
CA MET A 198 -17.81 -3.19 -7.24
C MET A 198 -18.31 -2.46 -5.98
N TRP A 199 -18.44 -3.17 -4.85
CA TRP A 199 -18.76 -2.52 -3.58
C TRP A 199 -17.54 -1.79 -3.02
N SER A 200 -16.35 -2.39 -3.08
CA SER A 200 -15.10 -1.73 -2.69
C SER A 200 -14.84 -0.44 -3.49
N ASP A 201 -15.10 -0.44 -4.80
CA ASP A 201 -15.06 0.76 -5.65
C ASP A 201 -15.92 1.90 -5.09
N ARG A 202 -17.17 1.60 -4.74
CA ARG A 202 -18.12 2.59 -4.20
C ARG A 202 -17.74 3.06 -2.81
N ASP A 203 -17.44 2.13 -1.90
CA ASP A 203 -17.15 2.45 -0.50
C ASP A 203 -15.89 3.32 -0.39
N ILE A 204 -14.86 3.04 -1.20
CA ILE A 204 -13.65 3.87 -1.24
C ILE A 204 -13.96 5.28 -1.74
N VAL A 205 -14.71 5.42 -2.84
CA VAL A 205 -15.02 6.75 -3.39
C VAL A 205 -15.94 7.55 -2.45
N GLU A 206 -16.94 6.92 -1.84
CA GLU A 206 -17.80 7.58 -0.83
C GLU A 206 -16.97 8.05 0.38
N PHE A 207 -15.95 7.29 0.78
CA PHE A 207 -15.03 7.70 1.84
C PHE A 207 -14.15 8.89 1.43
N VAL A 208 -13.66 8.89 0.18
CA VAL A 208 -12.87 10.01 -0.38
C VAL A 208 -13.71 11.28 -0.47
N GLU A 209 -14.92 11.19 -1.02
CA GLU A 209 -15.86 12.32 -1.10
C GLU A 209 -16.15 12.88 0.29
N TRP A 210 -16.43 12.00 1.27
CA TRP A 210 -16.59 12.42 2.66
C TRP A 210 -15.35 13.16 3.17
N CYS A 211 -14.14 12.66 2.92
CA CYS A 211 -12.90 13.33 3.33
C CYS A 211 -12.77 14.72 2.71
N GLN A 212 -13.13 14.88 1.44
CA GLN A 212 -13.08 16.17 0.72
C GLN A 212 -14.09 17.19 1.24
N GLU A 213 -15.17 16.75 1.90
CA GLU A 213 -16.13 17.63 2.57
C GLU A 213 -15.69 18.10 3.96
N GLN A 214 -14.63 17.50 4.53
CA GLN A 214 -14.20 17.84 5.89
C GLN A 214 -13.34 19.11 5.94
N SER A 215 -13.30 19.76 7.11
CA SER A 215 -12.48 20.97 7.31
C SER A 215 -10.97 20.73 7.15
N PHE A 216 -10.51 19.49 7.22
CA PHE A 216 -9.11 19.12 7.00
C PHE A 216 -8.76 18.91 5.51
N ALA A 217 -9.75 18.86 4.62
CA ALA A 217 -9.57 18.48 3.21
C ALA A 217 -8.48 19.30 2.49
N GLU A 218 -8.52 20.63 2.62
CA GLU A 218 -7.59 21.55 1.94
C GLU A 218 -6.11 21.31 2.29
N ASN A 219 -5.83 20.71 3.45
CA ASN A 219 -4.47 20.43 3.93
C ASN A 219 -4.21 18.92 4.11
N THR A 220 -4.95 18.08 3.38
CA THR A 220 -4.81 16.62 3.43
C THR A 220 -4.64 16.06 2.03
N THR A 221 -3.48 15.45 1.77
CA THR A 221 -3.24 14.64 0.58
C THR A 221 -3.84 13.25 0.80
N ILE A 222 -4.68 12.78 -0.11
CA ILE A 222 -5.30 11.44 -0.07
C ILE A 222 -4.62 10.61 -1.16
N ILE A 223 -4.13 9.43 -0.80
CA ILE A 223 -3.41 8.54 -1.71
C ILE A 223 -4.12 7.19 -1.72
N LEU A 224 -4.62 6.77 -2.87
CA LEU A 224 -5.24 5.47 -3.07
C LEU A 224 -4.31 4.61 -3.92
N ILE A 225 -3.86 3.49 -3.35
CA ILE A 225 -2.92 2.58 -4.00
C ILE A 225 -3.38 1.15 -3.76
N GLY A 226 -3.40 0.33 -4.81
CA GLY A 226 -3.56 -1.11 -4.64
C GLY A 226 -2.32 -1.72 -3.99
N ASP A 227 -2.47 -2.69 -3.09
CA ASP A 227 -1.31 -3.36 -2.51
C ASP A 227 -0.64 -4.29 -3.54
N HIS A 228 -1.40 -5.12 -4.24
CA HIS A 228 -0.89 -6.01 -5.27
C HIS A 228 -1.98 -6.39 -6.28
N LEU A 229 -1.58 -7.09 -7.34
CA LEU A 229 -2.51 -7.71 -8.29
C LEU A 229 -3.25 -8.85 -7.59
N SER A 230 -4.56 -8.96 -7.84
CA SER A 230 -5.33 -10.10 -7.36
C SER A 230 -4.70 -11.44 -7.78
N MET A 231 -4.60 -12.33 -6.80
CA MET A 231 -4.05 -13.69 -6.93
C MET A 231 -5.05 -14.67 -7.55
N ASP A 232 -6.30 -14.28 -7.76
CA ASP A 232 -7.30 -15.16 -8.37
C ASP A 232 -7.03 -15.34 -9.87
N LYS A 233 -6.38 -16.44 -10.23
CA LYS A 233 -6.08 -16.77 -11.62
C LYS A 233 -7.31 -17.20 -12.41
N THR A 234 -8.34 -17.71 -11.74
CA THR A 234 -9.54 -18.24 -12.40
C THR A 234 -10.46 -17.10 -12.79
N PHE A 235 -10.66 -16.12 -11.92
CA PHE A 235 -11.46 -14.93 -12.21
C PHE A 235 -10.90 -14.14 -13.39
N PHE A 236 -9.57 -14.05 -13.50
CA PHE A 236 -8.88 -13.31 -14.55
C PHE A 236 -8.40 -14.20 -15.73
N ALA A 237 -8.95 -15.40 -15.89
CA ALA A 237 -8.52 -16.35 -16.92
C ALA A 237 -8.74 -15.86 -18.36
N ASP A 238 -9.74 -15.00 -18.58
CA ASP A 238 -10.10 -14.46 -19.90
C ASP A 238 -9.27 -13.21 -20.29
N ILE A 239 -8.34 -12.77 -19.44
CA ILE A 239 -7.43 -11.67 -19.80
C ILE A 239 -6.50 -12.13 -20.94
N PRO A 240 -6.35 -11.33 -22.03
CA PRO A 240 -5.46 -11.66 -23.13
C PRO A 240 -4.00 -11.84 -22.68
N GLU A 241 -3.29 -12.82 -23.24
CA GLU A 241 -1.90 -13.17 -22.89
C GLU A 241 -0.92 -11.99 -22.98
N GLY A 242 -1.16 -11.04 -23.89
CA GLY A 242 -0.34 -9.84 -24.05
C GLY A 242 -0.69 -8.67 -23.12
N TYR A 243 -1.73 -8.80 -22.30
CA TYR A 243 -2.13 -7.75 -21.37
C TYR A 243 -1.48 -7.98 -20.00
N GLN A 244 -0.68 -7.00 -19.57
CA GLN A 244 -0.09 -7.02 -18.25
C GLN A 244 -0.93 -6.14 -17.31
N ARG A 245 -1.52 -6.76 -16.28
CA ARG A 245 -2.23 -6.04 -15.21
C ARG A 245 -1.26 -5.11 -14.47
N ARG A 246 -1.81 -4.03 -13.91
CA ARG A 246 -1.08 -3.02 -13.12
C ARG A 246 -1.79 -2.75 -11.82
N ILE A 247 -1.01 -2.29 -10.85
CA ILE A 247 -1.50 -1.87 -9.55
C ILE A 247 -2.08 -0.45 -9.69
N TYR A 248 -3.32 -0.26 -9.23
CA TYR A 248 -4.03 1.02 -9.28
C TYR A 248 -3.33 2.09 -8.42
N ASN A 249 -3.38 3.36 -8.86
CA ASN A 249 -2.92 4.51 -8.09
C ASN A 249 -3.68 5.78 -8.46
N VAL A 250 -3.99 6.61 -7.46
CA VAL A 250 -4.38 8.02 -7.64
C VAL A 250 -3.98 8.81 -6.40
N ILE A 251 -3.57 10.06 -6.60
CA ILE A 251 -3.21 11.02 -5.57
C ILE A 251 -4.12 12.24 -5.74
N ILE A 252 -4.83 12.57 -4.67
CA ILE A 252 -5.79 13.67 -4.59
C ILE A 252 -5.22 14.70 -3.63
N ASN A 253 -5.40 15.99 -3.92
CA ASN A 253 -4.81 17.10 -3.16
C ASN A 253 -3.27 16.97 -3.04
N SER A 254 -2.63 16.63 -4.15
CA SER A 254 -1.16 16.63 -4.26
C SER A 254 -0.61 18.04 -4.06
N ALA A 255 0.39 18.21 -3.20
CA ALA A 255 1.07 19.49 -3.01
C ALA A 255 1.86 19.94 -4.26
N PRO A 256 2.65 19.08 -4.92
CA PRO A 256 3.19 19.38 -6.25
C PRO A 256 2.17 19.11 -7.35
N ASP A 257 2.13 20.02 -8.33
CA ASP A 257 1.46 19.80 -9.61
C ASP A 257 2.39 19.04 -10.59
N LEU A 258 1.80 18.27 -11.50
CA LEU A 258 2.51 17.54 -12.53
C LEU A 258 1.66 17.42 -13.79
N SER A 259 2.17 17.99 -14.90
CA SER A 259 1.48 17.92 -16.19
C SER A 259 1.15 16.47 -16.59
N GLU A 260 -0.02 16.25 -17.20
CA GLU A 260 -0.51 14.93 -17.64
C GLU A 260 0.55 14.11 -18.42
N GLU A 261 1.28 14.73 -19.35
CA GLU A 261 2.34 14.07 -20.15
C GLU A 261 3.48 13.48 -19.29
N ARG A 262 3.73 14.05 -18.11
CA ARG A 262 4.75 13.58 -17.16
C ARG A 262 4.27 12.43 -16.28
N GLN A 263 2.96 12.22 -16.21
CA GLN A 263 2.34 11.12 -15.50
C GLN A 263 2.36 9.82 -16.32
N TYR A 264 2.43 9.93 -17.66
CA TYR A 264 2.40 8.79 -18.58
C TYR A 264 3.78 8.20 -18.91
N GLN A 265 3.74 6.96 -19.42
CA GLN A 265 4.90 6.19 -19.86
C GLN A 265 5.97 5.96 -18.78
N ARG A 266 5.55 5.97 -17.51
CA ARG A 266 6.42 5.71 -16.35
C ARG A 266 6.46 4.23 -16.04
N LEU A 267 7.65 3.64 -16.04
CA LEU A 267 7.82 2.27 -15.53
C LEU A 267 8.24 2.37 -14.07
N TYR A 268 7.43 1.86 -13.15
CA TYR A 268 7.71 1.98 -11.72
C TYR A 268 7.11 0.81 -10.93
N THR A 269 7.47 0.73 -9.66
CA THR A 269 7.03 -0.29 -8.72
C THR A 269 6.45 0.36 -7.47
N VAL A 270 5.87 -0.44 -6.58
CA VAL A 270 5.42 0.04 -5.27
C VAL A 270 6.55 0.61 -4.40
N MET A 271 7.83 0.30 -4.69
CA MET A 271 8.97 0.92 -3.98
C MET A 271 9.10 2.41 -4.30
N ASP A 272 8.72 2.83 -5.51
CA ASP A 272 8.77 4.23 -5.92
C ASP A 272 7.70 5.08 -5.21
N LEU A 273 6.67 4.44 -4.64
CA LEU A 273 5.61 5.09 -3.87
C LEU A 273 6.11 5.60 -2.51
N TYR A 274 7.24 5.11 -2.01
CA TYR A 274 7.86 5.64 -0.79
C TYR A 274 8.25 7.12 -0.92
N PRO A 275 9.22 7.51 -1.77
CA PRO A 275 9.54 8.92 -1.94
C PRO A 275 8.41 9.70 -2.61
N THR A 276 7.58 9.07 -3.43
CA THR A 276 6.45 9.76 -4.09
C THR A 276 5.37 10.18 -3.11
N THR A 277 5.06 9.36 -2.10
CA THR A 277 4.10 9.72 -1.03
C THR A 277 4.59 10.94 -0.25
N LEU A 278 5.85 10.94 0.17
CA LEU A 278 6.45 12.09 0.86
C LEU A 278 6.43 13.34 -0.04
N ALA A 279 6.80 13.21 -1.31
CA ALA A 279 6.77 14.31 -2.27
C ALA A 279 5.35 14.85 -2.52
N ALA A 280 4.34 13.98 -2.61
CA ALA A 280 2.93 14.35 -2.75
C ALA A 280 2.44 15.20 -1.57
N MET A 281 2.97 14.96 -0.37
CA MET A 281 2.71 15.77 0.84
C MET A 281 3.54 17.08 0.88
N GLY A 282 4.39 17.33 -0.11
CA GLY A 282 5.23 18.54 -0.21
C GLY A 282 6.63 18.40 0.39
N VAL A 283 7.05 17.21 0.79
CA VAL A 283 8.41 16.96 1.32
C VAL A 283 9.44 17.06 0.18
N LYS A 284 10.55 17.75 0.45
CA LYS A 284 11.69 17.84 -0.48
C LYS A 284 12.69 16.74 -0.18
N ILE A 285 13.01 15.93 -1.18
CA ILE A 285 13.90 14.78 -1.06
C ILE A 285 15.19 15.09 -1.79
N GLU A 286 16.32 15.08 -1.07
CA GLU A 286 17.62 15.27 -1.71
C GLU A 286 17.89 14.12 -2.70
N GLY A 287 18.14 14.47 -3.96
CA GLY A 287 18.40 13.50 -5.01
C GLY A 287 17.17 12.72 -5.52
N ASP A 288 15.96 13.05 -5.05
CA ASP A 288 14.70 12.46 -5.51
C ASP A 288 14.62 10.92 -5.36
N ARG A 289 15.36 10.35 -4.40
CA ARG A 289 15.42 8.91 -4.14
C ARG A 289 15.47 8.62 -2.65
N LEU A 290 14.76 7.56 -2.24
CA LEU A 290 14.86 6.97 -0.92
C LEU A 290 14.90 5.45 -1.09
N ALA A 291 15.92 4.81 -0.53
CA ALA A 291 16.23 3.40 -0.77
C ALA A 291 16.24 3.05 -2.28
N TYR A 292 15.47 2.06 -2.72
CA TYR A 292 15.34 1.72 -4.14
C TYR A 292 14.25 2.53 -4.87
N GLY A 293 13.45 3.31 -4.14
CA GLY A 293 12.39 4.13 -4.69
C GLY A 293 12.89 5.41 -5.33
N THR A 294 12.19 5.85 -6.39
CA THR A 294 12.41 7.13 -7.08
C THR A 294 11.15 7.98 -6.98
N ASN A 295 11.30 9.25 -6.62
CA ASN A 295 10.19 10.21 -6.61
C ASN A 295 9.61 10.36 -8.03
N LEU A 296 8.36 9.94 -8.23
CA LEU A 296 7.71 9.98 -9.54
C LEU A 296 7.38 11.40 -10.02
N TYR A 297 7.37 12.41 -9.15
CA TYR A 297 7.28 13.82 -9.57
C TYR A 297 8.56 14.35 -10.20
N SER A 298 9.69 13.67 -9.98
CA SER A 298 11.00 14.11 -10.46
C SER A 298 11.28 13.73 -11.92
N ASP A 299 12.34 14.32 -12.48
CA ASP A 299 12.90 13.94 -13.79
C ASP A 299 13.80 12.69 -13.74
N GLN A 300 13.98 12.08 -12.56
CA GLN A 300 14.85 10.92 -12.40
C GLN A 300 14.17 9.66 -12.93
N ALA A 301 14.93 8.88 -13.71
CA ALA A 301 14.48 7.58 -14.16
C ALA A 301 14.38 6.61 -12.97
N THR A 302 13.30 5.84 -12.85
CA THR A 302 13.19 4.81 -11.82
C THR A 302 14.21 3.68 -12.07
N LEU A 303 14.46 2.83 -11.07
CA LEU A 303 15.26 1.63 -11.30
C LEU A 303 14.63 0.72 -12.36
N TYR A 304 13.30 0.67 -12.44
CA TYR A 304 12.62 -0.11 -13.46
C TYR A 304 12.83 0.48 -14.86
N GLU A 305 12.78 1.80 -15.02
CA GLU A 305 13.09 2.49 -16.29
C GLU A 305 14.54 2.25 -16.74
N ILE A 306 15.47 2.20 -15.78
CA ILE A 306 16.91 1.99 -16.04
C ILE A 306 17.22 0.53 -16.40
N MET A 307 16.71 -0.43 -15.63
CA MET A 307 17.11 -1.83 -15.70
C MET A 307 16.22 -2.67 -16.61
N GLY A 308 15.01 -2.18 -16.90
CA GLY A 308 13.97 -2.96 -17.56
C GLY A 308 13.47 -4.13 -16.69
N GLU A 309 12.52 -4.88 -17.23
CA GLU A 309 11.80 -5.91 -16.47
C GLU A 309 12.72 -7.05 -16.03
N THR A 310 13.51 -7.60 -16.97
CA THR A 310 14.43 -8.70 -16.68
C THR A 310 15.51 -8.29 -15.69
N GLY A 311 16.13 -7.12 -15.88
CA GLY A 311 17.22 -6.66 -15.01
C GLY A 311 16.72 -6.38 -13.59
N LEU A 312 15.57 -5.72 -13.44
CA LEU A 312 15.02 -5.44 -12.13
C LEU A 312 14.55 -6.72 -11.43
N ALA A 313 13.91 -7.66 -12.14
CA ALA A 313 13.54 -8.95 -11.58
C ALA A 313 14.77 -9.72 -11.05
N GLU A 314 15.84 -9.79 -11.84
CA GLU A 314 17.09 -10.44 -11.43
C GLU A 314 17.71 -9.79 -10.18
N MET A 315 17.72 -8.46 -10.10
CA MET A 315 18.19 -7.72 -8.91
C MET A 315 17.33 -8.02 -7.67
N LEU A 316 16.01 -8.04 -7.82
CA LEU A 316 15.07 -8.27 -6.72
C LEU A 316 15.09 -9.73 -6.25
N ASP A 317 15.33 -10.69 -7.12
CA ASP A 317 15.40 -12.11 -6.74
C ASP A 317 16.80 -12.52 -6.24
N SER A 318 17.83 -11.75 -6.56
CA SER A 318 19.20 -12.06 -6.14
C SER A 318 19.42 -11.88 -4.63
N PRO A 319 20.11 -12.82 -3.95
CA PRO A 319 20.60 -12.61 -2.60
C PRO A 319 21.53 -11.40 -2.53
N SER A 320 21.42 -10.59 -1.48
CA SER A 320 22.28 -9.43 -1.26
C SER A 320 22.75 -9.41 0.19
N SER A 321 24.06 -9.54 0.40
CA SER A 321 24.65 -9.37 1.72
C SER A 321 24.47 -7.94 2.21
N PHE A 322 24.53 -6.96 1.31
CA PHE A 322 24.24 -5.57 1.65
C PHE A 322 22.82 -5.42 2.19
N TYR A 323 21.82 -6.00 1.52
CA TYR A 323 20.44 -5.96 2.01
C TYR A 323 20.31 -6.60 3.40
N ASN A 324 20.90 -7.78 3.58
CA ASN A 324 20.86 -8.48 4.87
C ASN A 324 21.54 -7.66 5.97
N ASP A 325 22.74 -7.16 5.68
CA ASP A 325 23.53 -6.44 6.67
C ASP A 325 22.92 -5.08 7.02
N LYS A 326 22.40 -4.35 6.02
CA LYS A 326 21.94 -2.97 6.19
C LYS A 326 20.46 -2.82 6.49
N PHE A 327 19.59 -3.65 5.96
CA PHE A 327 18.15 -3.52 6.20
C PHE A 327 17.66 -4.57 7.19
N LEU A 328 18.04 -5.84 7.01
CA LEU A 328 17.49 -6.93 7.81
C LEU A 328 18.08 -7.02 9.23
N TYR A 329 19.38 -6.78 9.39
CA TYR A 329 20.07 -6.95 10.69
C TYR A 329 20.75 -5.71 11.24
N ASN A 330 20.87 -4.63 10.45
CA ASN A 330 21.57 -3.39 10.82
C ASN A 330 22.96 -3.62 11.45
N VAL A 331 23.76 -4.51 10.84
CA VAL A 331 25.12 -4.80 11.29
C VAL A 331 26.14 -3.90 10.59
N GLU A 332 27.13 -3.44 11.35
CA GLU A 332 28.33 -2.83 10.75
C GLU A 332 29.12 -3.93 10.04
N THR A 333 29.36 -3.75 8.74
CA THR A 333 30.19 -4.65 7.94
C THR A 333 31.59 -4.72 8.54
N SER A 334 31.97 -5.86 9.11
CA SER A 334 33.35 -6.09 9.53
C SER A 334 34.25 -6.05 8.29
N ASN A 335 35.38 -5.32 8.38
CA ASN A 335 36.30 -5.09 7.27
C ASN A 335 37.02 -6.35 6.73
N ASP A 336 36.63 -7.55 7.15
CA ASP A 336 37.39 -8.79 6.94
C ASP A 336 36.97 -9.60 5.70
N ASN A 337 35.93 -9.20 4.95
CA ASN A 337 35.44 -9.95 3.79
C ASN A 337 35.46 -9.17 2.47
N LYS A 338 36.62 -8.60 2.10
CA LYS A 338 36.85 -7.93 0.80
C LYS A 338 36.84 -8.85 -0.44
N ASN A 339 36.41 -10.12 -0.34
CA ASN A 339 36.52 -11.09 -1.44
C ASN A 339 35.22 -11.79 -1.87
N ALA A 340 34.05 -11.43 -1.34
CA ALA A 340 32.80 -11.80 -1.96
C ALA A 340 32.34 -10.62 -2.83
N GLY A 341 32.21 -10.83 -4.14
CA GLY A 341 31.75 -9.79 -5.06
C GLY A 341 30.37 -9.31 -4.64
N THR A 342 30.32 -8.15 -4.01
CA THR A 342 29.08 -7.43 -3.71
C THR A 342 28.72 -6.63 -4.96
N GLN A 343 27.62 -6.99 -5.62
CA GLN A 343 26.96 -6.01 -6.49
C GLN A 343 26.17 -5.02 -5.62
N PRO A 344 26.17 -3.73 -6.00
CA PRO A 344 25.47 -2.66 -5.28
C PRO A 344 23.95 -2.86 -5.23
#